data_AF-A0A8T5NVH5-F1
#
_entry.id   AF-A0A8T5NVH5-F1
#
_cell.length_a   1.000
_cell.length_b   1.000
_cell.length_c   1.000
_cell.angle_alpha   90.00
_cell.angle_beta   90.00
_cell.angle_gamma   90.00
#
_symmetry.space_group_name_H-M   'P 1'
#
loop_
_entity.id
_entity.type
_entity.pdbx_description
1 polymer ?
#
loop_
_entity_poly.entity_id
_entity_poly.type
_entity_poly.pdbx_seq_one_letter_code
_entity_poly.pdbx_strand_id
1 'polypeptide(L)' 'MISPGTQLKHDWFGSENKIKEKLSFDFPHKKDIIALIMAVEKNRNLLCYGKPQPEKEIEQLIINFKKLVKIAEEEGVLP' A
#
# COMPACT_ATOMS: atom_id res chain seq x y z
N MET A 1 -17.75 7.67 -2.07
CA MET A 1 -17.55 7.52 -0.62
C MET A 1 -17.50 6.03 -0.31
N ILE A 2 -16.57 5.58 0.54
CA ILE A 2 -16.44 4.17 0.94
C ILE A 2 -17.45 3.90 2.05
N SER A 3 -18.22 2.83 1.94
CA SER A 3 -19.15 2.36 2.97
C SER A 3 -18.67 1.05 3.60
N PRO A 4 -19.14 0.70 4.81
CA PRO A 4 -18.92 -0.64 5.35
C PRO A 4 -19.30 -1.71 4.31
N GLY A 5 -18.45 -2.73 4.14
CA GLY A 5 -18.61 -3.77 3.11
C GLY A 5 -18.07 -3.41 1.72
N THR A 6 -17.58 -2.18 1.50
CA THR A 6 -16.90 -1.83 0.25
C THR A 6 -15.56 -2.55 0.16
N GLN A 7 -15.38 -3.34 -0.90
CA GLN A 7 -14.07 -3.87 -1.24
C GLN A 7 -13.19 -2.76 -1.85
N LEU A 8 -12.08 -2.47 -1.20
CA LEU A 8 -11.06 -1.59 -1.75
C LEU A 8 -10.31 -2.35 -2.85
N LYS A 9 -10.26 -1.77 -4.04
CA LYS A 9 -9.52 -2.39 -5.15
C LYS A 9 -8.07 -1.92 -5.13
N HIS A 10 -7.14 -2.85 -5.32
CA HIS A 10 -5.70 -2.56 -5.33
C HIS A 10 -5.31 -1.58 -6.45
N ASP A 11 -6.02 -1.61 -7.59
CA ASP A 11 -5.81 -0.71 -8.74
C ASP A 11 -6.11 0.77 -8.42
N TRP A 12 -6.73 1.07 -7.28
CA TRP A 12 -6.91 2.44 -6.83
C TRP A 12 -5.58 3.04 -6.39
N PHE A 13 -4.69 2.21 -5.84
CA PHE A 13 -3.39 2.62 -5.32
C PHE A 13 -2.32 2.83 -6.42
N GLY A 14 -2.69 2.71 -7.70
CA GLY A 14 -1.85 3.11 -8.82
C GLY A 14 -1.88 4.62 -9.15
N SER A 15 -2.79 5.39 -8.54
CA SER A 15 -2.97 6.82 -8.83
C SER A 15 -3.32 7.62 -7.59
N GLU A 16 -2.50 8.61 -7.23
CA GLU A 16 -2.71 9.44 -6.06
C GLU A 16 -4.05 10.20 -6.11
N ASN A 17 -4.45 10.69 -7.28
CA ASN A 17 -5.71 11.41 -7.47
C ASN A 17 -6.91 10.49 -7.20
N LYS A 18 -6.88 9.26 -7.72
CA LYS A 18 -7.94 8.26 -7.51
C LYS A 18 -8.05 7.90 -6.02
N ILE A 19 -6.93 7.81 -5.30
CA ILE A 19 -6.94 7.58 -3.85
C ILE A 19 -7.55 8.76 -3.11
N LYS A 20 -7.17 10.00 -3.44
CA LYS A 20 -7.72 11.21 -2.80
C LYS A 20 -9.24 11.32 -2.94
N GLU A 21 -9.77 10.95 -4.10
CA GLU A 21 -11.22 10.92 -4.34
C GLU A 21 -11.94 9.80 -3.58
N LYS A 22 -11.32 8.62 -3.45
CA LYS A 22 -11.95 7.46 -2.79
C LYS A 22 -11.80 7.50 -1.26
N LEU A 23 -10.61 7.84 -0.77
CA LEU A 23 -10.25 8.02 0.65
C LEU A 23 -10.28 9.51 1.03
N SER A 24 -11.44 10.12 0.89
CA SER A 24 -11.65 11.55 1.21
C SER A 24 -11.69 11.85 2.72
N PHE A 25 -11.69 10.83 3.58
CA PHE A 25 -11.66 10.96 5.03
C PHE A 25 -10.23 10.86 5.57
N ASP A 26 -9.95 11.47 6.71
CA ASP A 26 -8.63 11.42 7.34
C ASP A 26 -8.54 10.29 8.37
N PHE A 27 -7.32 9.77 8.52
CA PHE A 27 -6.97 8.72 9.45
C PHE A 27 -5.49 8.85 9.84
N PRO A 28 -5.06 8.29 10.98
CA PRO A 28 -3.67 8.32 11.41
C PRO A 28 -2.72 7.82 10.32
N HIS A 29 -1.57 8.47 10.18
CA HIS A 29 -0.54 8.10 9.19
C HIS A 29 -1.00 8.02 7.73
N LYS A 30 -2.14 8.64 7.37
CA LYS A 30 -2.73 8.55 6.02
C LYS A 30 -1.74 8.77 4.87
N LYS A 31 -0.90 9.81 4.97
CA LYS A 31 0.09 10.12 3.92
C LYS A 31 1.12 9.00 3.77
N ASP A 32 1.63 8.48 4.89
CA ASP A 32 2.66 7.44 4.90
C ASP A 32 2.09 6.11 4.42
N ILE A 33 0.89 5.74 4.89
CA ILE A 33 0.18 4.54 4.48
C ILE A 33 -0.08 4.57 2.97
N ILE A 34 -0.61 5.68 2.45
CA ILE A 34 -0.86 5.84 1.00
C ILE A 34 0.46 5.71 0.23
N ALA A 35 1.52 6.40 0.64
CA ALA A 35 2.82 6.33 -0.03
C ALA A 35 3.40 4.90 -0.06
N LEU A 36 3.30 4.17 1.06
CA LEU A 36 3.79 2.79 1.17
C LEU A 36 3.00 1.84 0.26
N ILE A 37 1.66 1.91 0.27
CA ILE A 37 0.81 1.04 -0.57
C ILE A 37 1.04 1.34 -2.05
N MET A 38 1.15 2.63 -2.42
CA MET A 38 1.45 3.02 -3.80
C MET A 38 2.82 2.48 -4.27
N ALA A 39 3.83 2.51 -3.40
CA ALA A 39 5.16 1.98 -3.72
C ALA A 39 5.13 0.46 -3.95
N VAL A 40 4.38 -0.28 -3.14
CA VAL A 40 4.19 -1.73 -3.29
C VAL A 40 3.43 -2.05 -4.59
N GLU A 41 2.35 -1.33 -4.88
CA GLU A 41 1.53 -1.56 -6.08
C GLU A 41 2.34 -1.30 -7.37
N LYS A 42 3.17 -0.26 -7.41
CA LYS A 42 4.05 0.03 -8.55
C LYS A 42 4.99 -1.14 -8.89
N ASN A 43 5.49 -1.80 -7.86
CA ASN A 43 6.46 -2.89 -7.98
C ASN A 43 5.80 -4.27 -8.08
N ARG A 44 4.46 -4.36 -7.99
CA ARG A 44 3.70 -5.62 -8.11
C ARG A 44 4.06 -6.39 -9.38
N ASN A 45 4.18 -5.70 -10.51
CA ASN A 45 4.51 -6.32 -11.79
C ASN A 45 5.89 -6.98 -11.76
N LEU A 46 6.87 -6.41 -11.05
CA LEU A 46 8.20 -7.00 -10.92
C LEU A 46 8.16 -8.36 -10.19
N LEU A 47 7.24 -8.51 -9.23
CA LEU A 47 7.07 -9.75 -8.47
C LEU A 47 6.31 -10.83 -9.23
N CYS A 48 5.35 -10.45 -10.09
CA CYS A 48 4.44 -11.40 -10.73
C CYS A 48 5.01 -12.10 -11.97
N TYR A 49 5.90 -11.45 -12.71
CA TYR A 49 6.52 -12.07 -13.89
C TYR A 49 7.81 -12.74 -13.42
N GLY A 50 7.79 -14.07 -13.25
CA GLY A 50 8.84 -14.94 -12.68
C GLY A 50 10.22 -14.91 -13.34
N LYS A 51 10.74 -13.71 -13.57
CA LYS A 51 12.08 -13.36 -13.99
C LYS A 51 12.87 -12.97 -12.74
N PRO A 52 14.19 -13.23 -12.72
CA PRO A 52 15.06 -12.71 -11.68
C PRO A 52 14.93 -11.19 -11.58
N GLN A 53 14.73 -10.69 -10.36
CA GLN A 53 14.70 -9.26 -10.06
C GLN A 53 15.96 -8.86 -9.30
N PRO A 54 16.38 -7.58 -9.39
CA PRO A 54 17.46 -7.08 -8.55
C PRO A 54 17.12 -7.26 -7.07
N GLU A 55 18.06 -7.81 -6.30
CA GLU A 55 17.89 -8.03 -4.85
C GLU A 55 17.46 -6.75 -4.12
N LYS A 56 18.05 -5.60 -4.49
CA LYS A 56 17.71 -4.29 -3.94
C LYS A 56 16.23 -3.92 -4.08
N GLU A 57 15.61 -4.26 -5.21
CA GLU A 57 14.19 -3.97 -5.45
C GLU A 57 13.29 -4.84 -4.56
N ILE A 58 13.65 -6.12 -4.41
CA ILE A 58 12.94 -7.05 -3.51
C ILE A 58 13.09 -6.61 -2.06
N GLU A 59 14.32 -6.29 -1.64
CA GLU A 59 14.62 -5.84 -0.28
C GLU A 59 13.84 -4.56 0.05
N GLN A 60 13.85 -3.57 -0.84
CA GLN A 60 13.10 -2.33 -0.66
C GLN A 60 11.59 -2.58 -0.54
N LEU A 61 11.05 -3.53 -1.30
CA LEU A 61 9.65 -3.91 -1.22
C LEU A 61 9.30 -4.57 0.12
N ILE A 62 10.16 -5.47 0.61
CA ILE A 62 10.01 -6.09 1.93
C ILE A 62 10.07 -5.04 3.03
N ILE A 63 11.00 -4.08 2.94
CA ILE A 63 11.11 -2.97 3.90
C ILE A 63 9.82 -2.14 3.90
N ASN A 64 9.29 -1.78 2.73
CA ASN A 64 8.06 -1.00 2.63
C ASN A 64 6.86 -1.77 3.21
N PHE A 65 6.76 -3.06 2.93
CA PHE A 65 5.73 -3.92 3.51
C PHE A 65 5.84 -3.99 5.04
N LYS A 66 7.04 -4.22 5.59
CA LYS A 66 7.26 -4.24 7.05
C LYS A 66 6.92 -2.92 7.73
N LYS A 67 7.20 -1.77 7.08
CA LYS A 67 6.78 -0.45 7.58
C LYS A 67 5.26 -0.34 7.66
N LEU A 68 4.55 -0.82 6.65
CA LEU A 68 3.09 -0.82 6.65
C LEU A 68 2.52 -1.71 7.76
N VAL A 69 3.10 -2.90 7.97
CA VAL A 69 2.73 -3.81 9.07
C VAL A 69 2.93 -3.13 10.42
N LYS A 70 4.08 -2.49 10.64
CA LYS A 70 4.39 -1.78 11.89
C LYS A 70 3.39 -0.67 12.21
N ILE A 71 3.00 0.13 11.20
CA ILE A 71 1.96 1.15 11.38
C ILE A 71 0.62 0.50 11.76
N ALA A 72 0.27 -0.63 11.13
CA ALA A 72 -0.97 -1.33 11.44
C ALA A 72 -0.97 -1.97 12.85
N GLU A 73 0.19 -2.44 13.33
CA GLU A 73 0.39 -2.91 14.71
C GLU A 73 0.27 -1.74 15.71
N GLU A 74 0.93 -0.60 15.43
CA GLU A 74 0.88 0.61 16.28
C GLU A 74 -0.54 1.17 16.42
N GLU A 75 -1.33 1.10 15.36
CA GLU A 75 -2.75 1.49 15.35
C GLU A 75 -3.70 0.41 15.90
N GLY A 76 -3.18 -0.75 16.32
CA GLY A 76 -3.97 -1.85 16.89
C GLY A 76 -4.88 -2.57 15.90
N VAL A 77 -4.61 -2.46 14.59
CA VAL A 77 -5.34 -3.13 13.51
C VAL A 77 -4.88 -4.57 13.33
N LEU A 78 -3.58 -4.82 13.53
CA LEU A 78 -2.98 -6.15 13.51
C LEU A 78 -2.53 -6.57 14.92
N PRO A 79 -2.65 -7.87 15.27
CA PRO A 79 -2.24 -8.42 16.56
C PRO A 79 -0.72 -8.55 16.70
#